data_AF-A0A0H2RNE8-F1
#
_entry.id   AF-A0A0H2RNE8-F1
#
_cell.length_a   1.000
_cell.length_b   1.000
_cell.length_c   1.000
_cell.angle_alpha   90.00
_cell.angle_beta   90.00
_cell.angle_gamma   90.00
#
_symmetry.space_group_name_H-M   'P 1'
#
loop_
_entity.id
_entity.type
_entity.pdbx_description
1 polymer ?
#
loop_
_entity_poly.entity_id
_entity_poly.type
_entity_poly.pdbx_seq_one_letter_code
_entity_poly.pdbx_strand_id
1 'polypeptide(L)'
;MPQPIPMNVGNGTDATNEIVPLSEPSLVLLFVLASIYPHVEIPSIASFADAHVVADAADKYDMFRVREVLRIAVLANESLRKVPLRLYHLARKCKWGDVIASSSEMTLDWNLMTGPLPNDATALNEHEADRRTHWQRRALRADASALGAKASSVKRAQFGLFDGFPRAL
;
A
#
# COMPACT_ATOMS: atom_id res chain seq x y z
N MET A 1 -1.10 -49.35 -31.16
CA MET A 1 -2.14 -48.31 -31.17
C MET A 1 -2.33 -47.84 -29.73
N PRO A 2 -1.79 -46.67 -29.33
CA PRO A 2 -1.97 -46.15 -27.98
C PRO A 2 -3.44 -45.73 -27.77
N GLN A 3 -3.99 -46.04 -26.60
CA GLN A 3 -5.38 -45.73 -26.28
C GLN A 3 -5.54 -44.25 -25.88
N PRO A 4 -6.70 -43.62 -26.20
CA PRO A 4 -6.98 -42.26 -25.78
C PRO A 4 -7.11 -42.19 -24.26
N ILE A 5 -6.37 -41.27 -23.65
CA ILE A 5 -6.42 -41.01 -22.21
C ILE A 5 -7.81 -40.41 -21.90
N PRO A 6 -8.57 -40.97 -20.95
CA PRO A 6 -9.83 -40.37 -20.54
C PRO A 6 -9.54 -39.02 -19.89
N MET A 7 -10.03 -37.95 -20.52
CA MET A 7 -10.02 -36.62 -19.90
C MET A 7 -10.95 -36.67 -18.69
N ASN A 8 -10.33 -36.73 -17.51
CA ASN A 8 -10.99 -36.52 -16.24
C ASN A 8 -11.50 -35.07 -16.24
N VAL A 9 -12.77 -34.88 -16.62
CA VAL A 9 -13.50 -33.64 -16.40
C VAL A 9 -13.74 -33.54 -14.91
N GLY A 10 -12.70 -33.10 -14.19
CA GLY A 10 -12.88 -32.62 -12.84
C GLY A 10 -13.93 -31.51 -12.91
N ASN A 11 -15.05 -31.70 -12.21
CA ASN A 11 -15.97 -30.64 -11.86
C ASN A 11 -15.16 -29.55 -11.14
N GLY A 12 -14.57 -28.64 -11.92
CA GLY A 12 -14.00 -27.41 -11.42
C GLY A 12 -15.16 -26.62 -10.89
N THR A 13 -15.35 -26.66 -9.57
CA THR A 13 -16.15 -25.68 -8.86
C THR A 13 -15.77 -24.33 -9.42
N ASP A 14 -16.76 -23.66 -10.03
CA ASP A 14 -16.65 -22.34 -10.63
C ASP A 14 -15.69 -21.50 -9.80
N ALA A 15 -14.57 -21.11 -10.40
CA ALA A 15 -13.66 -20.16 -9.79
C ALA A 15 -14.50 -18.92 -9.48
N THR A 16 -14.94 -18.82 -8.23
CA THR A 16 -15.77 -17.72 -7.75
C THR A 16 -14.95 -16.48 -8.04
N ASN A 17 -15.43 -15.70 -9.00
CA ASN A 17 -14.81 -14.46 -9.45
C ASN A 17 -14.86 -13.47 -8.28
N GLU A 18 -13.97 -13.67 -7.32
CA GLU A 18 -13.91 -12.90 -6.09
C GLU A 18 -13.31 -11.55 -6.43
N ILE A 19 -14.18 -10.56 -6.55
CA ILE A 19 -13.77 -9.18 -6.81
C ILE A 19 -13.04 -8.69 -5.56
N VAL A 20 -11.73 -8.47 -5.68
CA VAL A 20 -10.91 -7.86 -4.63
C VAL A 20 -11.00 -6.35 -4.76
N PRO A 21 -11.70 -5.63 -3.85
CA PRO A 21 -11.77 -4.18 -3.92
C PRO A 21 -10.42 -3.57 -3.51
N LEU A 22 -9.83 -2.78 -4.42
CA LEU A 22 -8.63 -2.00 -4.16
C LEU A 22 -9.02 -0.54 -3.93
N SER A 23 -8.39 0.09 -2.95
CA SER A 23 -8.67 1.48 -2.55
C SER A 23 -7.74 2.50 -3.23
N GLU A 24 -6.71 2.00 -3.89
CA GLU A 24 -5.58 2.75 -4.43
C GLU A 24 -5.92 3.36 -5.79
N PRO A 25 -5.31 4.50 -6.14
CA PRO A 25 -5.38 5.04 -7.50
C PRO A 25 -4.84 4.03 -8.52
N SER A 26 -5.42 4.04 -9.72
CA SER A 26 -5.01 3.16 -10.82
C SER A 26 -3.53 3.28 -11.17
N LEU A 27 -2.97 4.50 -11.12
CA LEU A 27 -1.53 4.75 -11.38
C LEU A 27 -0.64 4.00 -10.39
N VAL A 28 -1.02 4.01 -9.11
CA VAL A 28 -0.25 3.37 -8.03
C VAL A 28 -0.30 1.86 -8.17
N LEU A 29 -1.49 1.31 -8.47
CA LEU A 29 -1.65 -0.11 -8.75
C LEU A 29 -0.85 -0.54 -9.97
N LEU A 30 -0.87 0.26 -11.04
CA LEU A 30 -0.07 -0.01 -12.23
C LEU A 30 1.43 -0.05 -11.90
N PHE A 31 1.92 0.89 -11.10
CA PHE A 31 3.32 0.92 -10.65
C PHE A 31 3.68 -0.33 -9.82
N VAL A 32 2.82 -0.70 -8.86
CA VAL A 32 3.00 -1.89 -8.02
C VAL A 32 3.02 -3.16 -8.88
N LEU A 33 2.05 -3.32 -9.78
CA LEU A 33 1.98 -4.48 -10.68
C LEU A 33 3.17 -4.52 -11.63
N ALA A 34 3.56 -3.39 -12.23
CA ALA A 34 4.74 -3.31 -13.11
C ALA A 34 6.03 -3.70 -12.39
N SER A 35 6.14 -3.44 -11.08
CA SER A 35 7.31 -3.89 -10.30
C SER A 35 7.37 -5.42 -10.10
N ILE A 36 6.23 -6.10 -10.18
CA ILE A 36 6.11 -7.55 -10.00
C ILE A 36 6.32 -8.26 -11.35
N TYR A 37 5.73 -7.72 -12.42
CA TYR A 37 5.73 -8.32 -13.75
C TYR A 37 6.93 -7.84 -14.60
N PRO A 38 7.86 -8.72 -14.99
CA PRO A 38 9.15 -8.35 -15.59
C PRO A 38 9.07 -7.78 -17.02
N HIS A 39 7.90 -7.75 -17.64
CA HIS A 39 7.71 -7.30 -19.03
C HIS A 39 6.90 -6.01 -19.16
N VAL A 40 6.58 -5.37 -18.03
CA VAL A 40 5.80 -4.12 -18.02
C VAL A 40 6.76 -2.96 -17.78
N GLU A 41 6.65 -1.93 -18.61
CA GLU A 41 7.39 -0.69 -18.40
C GLU A 41 6.94 -0.01 -17.11
N ILE A 42 7.91 0.44 -16.31
CA ILE A 42 7.61 1.13 -15.05
C ILE A 42 7.09 2.54 -15.38
N PRO A 43 5.89 2.92 -14.91
CA PRO A 43 5.36 4.23 -15.21
C PRO A 43 6.23 5.33 -14.58
N SER A 44 6.46 6.39 -15.33
CA SER A 44 7.27 7.53 -14.87
C SER A 44 6.55 8.31 -13.77
N ILE A 45 7.30 8.73 -12.76
CA ILE A 45 6.80 9.48 -11.62
C ILE A 45 7.08 10.96 -11.87
N ALA A 46 6.02 11.73 -12.10
CA ALA A 46 6.13 13.16 -12.41
C ALA A 46 6.29 14.03 -11.16
N SER A 47 5.69 13.62 -10.04
CA SER A 47 5.62 14.42 -8.81
C SER A 47 6.04 13.65 -7.56
N PHE A 48 6.55 14.38 -6.57
CA PHE A 48 6.79 13.83 -5.23
C PHE A 48 5.50 13.34 -4.54
N ALA A 49 4.36 13.94 -4.85
CA ALA A 49 3.07 13.48 -4.33
C ALA A 49 2.80 12.04 -4.78
N ASP A 50 2.97 11.75 -6.07
CA ASP A 50 2.79 10.40 -6.63
C ASP A 50 3.79 9.42 -5.99
N ALA A 51 5.05 9.83 -5.84
CA ALA A 51 6.08 9.02 -5.18
C ALA A 51 5.70 8.65 -3.74
N HIS A 52 5.10 9.59 -2.99
CA HIS A 52 4.66 9.34 -1.61
C HIS A 52 3.50 8.36 -1.54
N VAL A 53 2.54 8.45 -2.45
CA VAL A 53 1.40 7.52 -2.50
C VAL A 53 1.86 6.12 -2.90
N VAL A 54 2.79 6.00 -3.85
CA VAL A 54 3.40 4.71 -4.23
C VAL A 54 4.19 4.12 -3.06
N ALA A 55 4.95 4.94 -2.32
CA ALA A 55 5.65 4.49 -1.13
C ALA A 55 4.68 3.99 -0.05
N ASP A 56 3.58 4.71 0.21
CA ASP A 56 2.57 4.29 1.18
C ASP A 56 1.88 2.98 0.75
N ALA A 57 1.65 2.77 -0.54
CA ALA A 57 1.12 1.50 -1.05
C ALA A 57 2.13 0.36 -0.92
N ALA A 58 3.41 0.60 -1.21
CA ALA A 58 4.47 -0.38 -1.00
C ALA A 58 4.57 -0.82 0.46
N ASP A 59 4.40 0.10 1.41
CA ASP A 59 4.32 -0.18 2.85
C ASP A 59 3.08 -1.00 3.20
N LYS A 60 1.91 -0.62 2.64
CA LYS A 60 0.64 -1.31 2.89
C LYS A 60 0.66 -2.77 2.45
N TYR A 61 1.33 -3.08 1.35
CA TYR A 61 1.44 -4.44 0.79
C TYR A 61 2.73 -5.16 1.20
N ASP A 62 3.57 -4.55 2.03
CA ASP A 62 4.89 -5.05 2.45
C ASP A 62 5.79 -5.48 1.28
N MET A 63 5.81 -4.67 0.22
CA MET A 63 6.52 -4.97 -1.02
C MET A 63 7.84 -4.21 -1.12
N PHE A 64 8.92 -4.84 -0.63
CA PHE A 64 10.27 -4.27 -0.69
C PHE A 64 10.71 -3.95 -2.12
N ARG A 65 10.39 -4.82 -3.10
CA ARG A 65 10.76 -4.63 -4.51
C ARG A 65 10.17 -3.35 -5.10
N VAL A 66 8.94 -2.99 -4.74
CA VAL A 66 8.29 -1.76 -5.20
C VAL A 66 9.08 -0.54 -4.72
N ARG A 67 9.56 -0.55 -3.45
CA ARG A 67 10.36 0.56 -2.91
C ARG A 67 11.67 0.72 -3.65
N GLU A 68 12.32 -0.38 -4.03
CA GLU A 68 13.59 -0.32 -4.77
C GLU A 68 13.37 0.18 -6.20
N VAL A 69 12.30 -0.27 -6.87
CA VAL A 69 11.92 0.24 -8.19
C VAL A 69 11.56 1.73 -8.13
N LEU A 70 10.81 2.14 -7.11
CA LEU A 70 10.48 3.54 -6.84
C LEU A 70 11.75 4.39 -6.66
N ARG A 71 12.73 3.88 -5.91
CA ARG A 71 14.02 4.54 -5.71
C ARG A 71 14.72 4.80 -7.04
N ILE A 72 14.82 3.78 -7.89
CA ILE A 72 15.44 3.89 -9.23
C ILE A 72 14.68 4.91 -10.08
N ALA A 73 13.35 4.85 -10.10
CA ALA A 73 12.52 5.79 -10.87
C ALA A 73 12.70 7.24 -10.42
N VAL A 74 12.78 7.48 -9.11
CA VAL A 74 12.99 8.82 -8.54
C VAL A 74 14.40 9.35 -8.86
N LEU A 75 15.42 8.49 -8.80
CA LEU A 75 16.81 8.87 -9.12
C LEU A 75 17.05 9.07 -10.62
N ALA A 76 16.29 8.36 -11.47
CA ALA A 76 16.32 8.55 -12.91
C ALA A 76 15.69 9.90 -13.32
N ASN A 77 14.75 10.43 -12.52
CA ASN A 77 14.09 11.69 -12.82
C ASN A 77 14.91 12.90 -12.32
N GLU A 78 15.46 13.67 -13.27
CA GLU A 78 16.27 14.86 -12.98
C GLU A 78 15.47 15.96 -12.26
N SER A 79 14.17 16.12 -12.56
CA SER A 79 13.36 17.19 -11.95
C SER A 79 13.17 16.98 -10.46
N LEU A 80 12.99 15.72 -10.03
CA LEU A 80 12.89 15.37 -8.62
C LEU A 80 14.24 15.55 -7.91
N ARG A 81 15.35 15.21 -8.57
CA ARG A 81 16.69 15.39 -8.01
C ARG A 81 17.06 16.85 -7.76
N LYS A 82 16.49 17.79 -8.52
CA LYS A 82 16.72 19.24 -8.32
C LYS A 82 16.14 19.79 -7.02
N VAL A 83 15.30 19.04 -6.31
CA VAL A 83 14.71 19.49 -5.03
C VAL A 83 15.21 18.60 -3.88
N PRO A 84 16.45 18.81 -3.40
CA PRO A 84 17.13 17.87 -2.52
C PRO A 84 16.44 17.70 -1.16
N LEU A 85 15.77 18.74 -0.64
CA LEU A 85 15.01 18.67 0.61
C LEU A 85 13.84 17.69 0.55
N ARG A 86 13.11 17.67 -0.58
CA ARG A 86 11.99 16.73 -0.78
C ARG A 86 12.49 15.32 -1.00
N LEU A 87 13.55 15.19 -1.79
CA LEU A 87 14.20 13.91 -2.00
C LEU A 87 14.69 13.32 -0.67
N TYR A 88 15.30 14.13 0.19
CA TYR A 88 15.72 13.73 1.54
C TYR A 88 14.54 13.25 2.39
N HIS A 89 13.44 14.00 2.40
CA HIS A 89 12.24 13.61 3.15
C HIS A 89 11.65 12.29 2.66
N LEU A 90 11.50 12.12 1.33
CA LEU A 90 11.02 10.88 0.71
C LEU A 90 11.97 9.71 1.01
N ALA A 91 13.28 9.91 0.86
CA ALA A 91 14.30 8.90 1.10
C ALA A 91 14.31 8.45 2.57
N ARG A 92 14.12 9.38 3.51
CA ARG A 92 14.00 9.06 4.94
C ARG A 92 12.76 8.22 5.24
N LYS A 93 11.61 8.56 4.63
CA LYS A 93 10.37 7.78 4.76
C LYS A 93 10.57 6.34 4.24
N CYS A 94 11.24 6.20 3.10
CA CYS A 94 11.48 4.90 2.45
C CYS A 94 12.73 4.16 2.97
N LYS A 95 13.49 4.77 3.90
CA LYS A 95 14.75 4.26 4.48
C LYS A 95 15.86 4.00 3.45
N TRP A 96 16.00 4.85 2.44
CA TRP A 96 17.08 4.76 1.44
C TRP A 96 18.37 5.42 1.96
N GLY A 97 19.17 4.69 2.74
CA GLY A 97 20.31 5.24 3.49
C GLY A 97 21.32 6.06 2.69
N ASP A 98 21.65 5.60 1.50
CA ASP A 98 22.57 6.26 0.58
C ASP A 98 21.97 7.51 -0.10
N VAL A 99 20.69 7.46 -0.48
CA VAL A 99 19.98 8.64 -0.99
C VAL A 99 19.81 9.69 0.10
N ILE A 100 19.60 9.27 1.35
CA ILE A 100 19.57 10.17 2.52
C ILE A 100 20.91 10.88 2.68
N ALA A 101 22.02 10.15 2.64
CA ALA A 101 23.36 10.74 2.73
C ALA A 101 23.61 11.73 1.57
N SER A 102 23.41 11.28 0.34
CA SER A 102 23.65 12.10 -0.86
C SER A 102 22.75 13.35 -0.91
N SER A 103 21.45 13.21 -0.60
CA SER A 103 20.54 14.36 -0.58
C SER A 103 20.86 15.32 0.56
N SER A 104 21.34 14.83 1.71
CA SER A 104 21.76 15.71 2.81
C SER A 104 22.96 16.58 2.44
N GLU A 105 23.94 16.02 1.73
CA GLU A 105 25.08 16.79 1.22
C GLU A 105 24.61 17.86 0.22
N MET A 106 23.69 17.50 -0.70
CA MET A 106 23.10 18.46 -1.65
C MET A 106 22.31 19.58 -0.96
N THR A 107 21.69 19.31 0.20
CA THR A 107 20.96 20.36 0.93
C THR A 107 21.87 21.41 1.56
N LEU A 108 23.14 21.09 1.86
CA LEU A 108 24.08 22.07 2.42
C LEU A 108 24.49 23.12 1.40
N ASP A 109 24.54 22.75 0.13
CA ASP A 109 24.82 23.67 -0.99
C ASP A 109 23.60 24.53 -1.34
N TRP A 110 22.41 24.12 -0.89
CA TRP A 110 21.17 24.82 -1.17
C TRP A 110 20.94 26.00 -0.22
N ASN A 111 20.96 27.22 -0.74
CA ASN A 111 20.66 28.41 0.05
C ASN A 111 19.15 28.48 0.36
N LEU A 112 18.78 28.18 1.62
CA LEU A 112 17.40 28.19 2.12
C LEU A 112 16.71 29.56 1.96
N MET A 113 17.47 30.65 1.89
CA MET A 113 16.94 32.02 1.82
C MET A 113 16.71 32.50 0.39
N THR A 114 17.31 31.83 -0.61
CA THR A 114 17.27 32.27 -2.03
C THR A 114 16.46 31.33 -2.92
N GLY A 115 16.17 30.12 -2.44
CA GLY A 115 15.35 29.17 -3.20
C GLY A 115 13.91 29.67 -3.33
N PRO A 116 13.25 29.48 -4.50
CA PRO A 116 11.81 29.62 -4.58
C PRO A 116 11.21 28.69 -3.53
N LEU A 117 10.64 29.26 -2.48
CA LEU A 117 9.87 28.49 -1.51
C LEU A 117 8.85 27.72 -2.33
N PRO A 118 8.89 26.38 -2.32
CA PRO A 118 7.87 25.62 -3.02
C PRO A 118 6.54 26.04 -2.42
N ASN A 119 5.60 26.53 -3.24
CA ASN A 119 4.25 26.98 -2.84
C ASN A 119 3.38 25.88 -2.18
N ASP A 120 4.00 24.77 -1.80
CA ASP A 120 3.43 23.49 -1.41
C ASP A 120 3.41 23.29 0.12
N ALA A 121 3.58 24.36 0.90
CA ALA A 121 3.25 24.30 2.34
C ALA A 121 1.78 23.84 2.53
N THR A 122 0.92 24.07 1.55
CA THR A 122 -0.44 23.50 1.45
C THR A 122 -0.43 22.01 1.06
N ALA A 123 0.37 21.59 0.07
CA ALA A 123 0.38 20.20 -0.41
C ALA A 123 0.92 19.20 0.62
N LEU A 124 1.91 19.60 1.45
CA LEU A 124 2.34 18.77 2.59
C LEU A 124 1.24 18.65 3.64
N ASN A 125 0.50 19.74 3.90
CA ASN A 125 -0.59 19.75 4.88
C ASN A 125 -1.80 18.94 4.41
N GLU A 126 -2.15 19.00 3.12
CA GLU A 126 -3.26 18.23 2.55
C GLU A 126 -2.96 16.73 2.53
N HIS A 127 -1.75 16.33 2.13
CA HIS A 127 -1.36 14.92 2.14
C HIS A 127 -1.25 14.37 3.58
N GLU A 128 -0.79 15.16 4.54
CA GLU A 128 -0.82 14.77 5.94
C GLU A 128 -2.24 14.72 6.51
N ALA A 129 -3.12 15.65 6.12
CA ALA A 129 -4.53 15.66 6.50
C ALA A 129 -5.25 14.43 5.94
N ASP A 130 -5.04 14.08 4.67
CA ASP A 130 -5.63 12.90 4.05
C ASP A 130 -5.13 11.60 4.69
N ARG A 131 -3.84 11.51 5.02
CA ARG A 131 -3.32 10.36 5.79
C ARG A 131 -3.95 10.29 7.17
N ARG A 132 -4.11 11.43 7.85
CA ARG A 132 -4.70 11.49 9.20
C ARG A 132 -6.17 11.03 9.16
N THR A 133 -6.94 11.44 8.15
CA THR A 133 -8.33 10.97 8.00
C THR A 133 -8.42 9.50 7.55
N HIS A 134 -7.51 9.04 6.69
CA HIS A 134 -7.42 7.63 6.27
C HIS A 134 -7.12 6.73 7.48
N TRP A 135 -6.15 7.09 8.32
CA TRP A 135 -5.77 6.30 9.49
C TRP A 135 -6.85 6.31 10.56
N GLN A 136 -7.48 7.46 10.81
CA GLN A 136 -8.64 7.54 11.72
C GLN A 136 -9.80 6.67 11.24
N ARG A 137 -10.12 6.66 9.95
CA ARG A 137 -11.18 5.80 9.40
C ARG A 137 -10.86 4.31 9.53
N ARG A 138 -9.60 3.90 9.35
CA ARG A 138 -9.18 2.51 9.55
C ARG A 138 -9.22 2.10 11.02
N ALA A 139 -8.79 2.96 11.94
CA ALA A 139 -8.88 2.71 13.38
C ALA A 139 -10.35 2.53 13.82
N LEU A 140 -11.24 3.45 13.41
CA LEU A 140 -12.66 3.36 13.74
C LEU A 140 -13.33 2.10 13.16
N ARG A 141 -12.93 1.65 11.96
CA ARG A 141 -13.43 0.40 11.37
C ARG A 141 -12.92 -0.84 12.12
N ALA A 142 -11.66 -0.83 12.57
CA ALA A 142 -11.12 -1.91 13.39
C ALA A 142 -11.87 -2.03 14.73
N ASP A 143 -12.15 -0.90 15.38
CA ASP A 143 -12.91 -0.86 16.63
C ASP A 143 -14.37 -1.34 16.44
N ALA A 144 -15.03 -0.91 15.37
CA ALA A 144 -16.39 -1.34 15.04
C ALA A 144 -16.47 -2.86 14.75
N SER A 145 -15.46 -3.42 14.06
CA SER A 145 -15.36 -4.86 13.80
C SER A 145 -15.16 -5.66 15.10
N ALA A 146 -14.33 -5.15 16.02
CA ALA A 146 -14.09 -5.78 17.31
C ALA A 146 -15.34 -5.80 18.21
N LEU A 147 -16.15 -4.73 18.18
CA LEU A 147 -17.44 -4.66 18.89
C LEU A 147 -18.47 -5.66 18.33
N GLY A 148 -18.54 -5.80 17.00
CA GLY A 148 -19.40 -6.80 16.34
C GLY A 148 -19.02 -8.24 16.69
N ALA A 149 -17.72 -8.55 16.77
CA ALA A 149 -17.22 -9.86 17.16
C ALA A 149 -17.58 -10.23 18.62
N LYS A 150 -17.47 -9.27 19.55
CA LYS A 150 -17.88 -9.46 20.95
C LYS A 150 -19.38 -9.71 21.09
N ALA A 151 -20.22 -9.01 20.33
CA ALA A 151 -21.67 -9.19 20.36
C ALA A 151 -22.11 -10.58 19.84
N SER A 152 -21.42 -11.13 18.83
CA SER A 152 -21.68 -12.50 18.35
C SER A 152 -21.22 -13.58 19.35
N SER A 153 -20.13 -13.34 20.10
CA SER A 153 -19.65 -14.30 21.09
C SER A 153 -20.57 -14.39 22.31
N VAL A 154 -21.24 -13.29 22.71
CA VAL A 154 -22.21 -13.28 23.82
C VAL A 154 -23.50 -14.01 23.45
N LYS A 155 -23.98 -13.88 22.20
CA LYS A 155 -25.16 -14.64 21.73
C LYS A 155 -24.90 -16.15 21.67
N ARG A 156 -23.67 -16.59 21.38
CA ARG A 156 -23.31 -18.01 21.35
C ARG A 156 -23.19 -18.63 22.74
N ALA A 157 -22.83 -17.85 23.76
CA ALA A 157 -22.84 -18.30 25.16
C ALA A 157 -24.26 -18.40 25.76
N GLN A 158 -25.22 -17.62 25.28
CA GLN A 158 -26.62 -17.67 25.76
C GLN A 158 -27.50 -18.74 25.07
N PHE A 159 -27.12 -19.24 23.89
CA PHE A 159 -27.90 -20.24 23.15
C PHE A 159 -27.34 -21.68 23.18
N GLY A 160 -26.30 -21.94 23.99
CA GLY A 160 -25.65 -23.25 24.10
C GLY A 160 -26.00 -24.08 25.34
N LEU A 161 -27.05 -23.72 26.10
CA LEU A 161 -27.41 -24.41 27.36
C LEU A 161 -28.79 -25.09 27.29
N PHE A 162 -29.10 -25.79 26.20
CA PHE A 162 -30.29 -26.64 26.11
C PHE A 162 -30.04 -27.74 25.09
N ASP A 163 -29.32 -28.80 25.48
CA ASP A 163 -29.48 -30.13 24.86
C ASP A 163 -28.83 -31.16 25.77
N GLY A 164 -29.65 -31.82 26.59
CA GLY A 164 -29.19 -32.98 27.35
C GLY A 164 -30.00 -33.32 28.59
N PHE A 165 -31.29 -33.66 28.44
CA PHE A 165 -32.04 -34.57 29.33
C PHE A 165 -33.44 -34.82 28.72
N PRO A 166 -34.18 -35.92 29.04
CA PRO A 166 -33.82 -37.25 29.57
C PRO A 166 -34.26 -38.40 28.62
N ARG A 167 -33.85 -39.64 28.90
CA ARG A 167 -34.83 -40.74 29.02
C ARG A 167 -34.27 -41.90 29.84
N ALA A 168 -34.86 -42.07 31.01
CA ALA A 168 -34.76 -43.26 31.84
C ALA A 168 -35.58 -44.38 31.21
N LEU A 169 -35.03 -45.60 31.22
CA LEU A 169 -35.72 -46.87 31.37
C LEU A 169 -34.81 -47.80 32.19
#